data_AF-A0A1I5JC38-F1
#
_entry.id   AF-A0A1I5JC38-F1
#
_cell.length_a   1.000
_cell.length_b   1.000
_cell.length_c   1.000
_cell.angle_alpha   90.00
_cell.angle_beta   90.00
_cell.angle_gamma   90.00
#
_symmetry.space_group_name_H-M   'P 1'
#
loop_
_entity.id
_entity.type
_entity.pdbx_description
1 polymer ?
#
loop_
_entity_poly.entity_id
_entity_poly.type
_entity_poly.pdbx_seq_one_letter_code
_entity_poly.pdbx_strand_id
1 'polypeptide(L)'
;MPGDTCTGCKTAFASKPAPTKDRAGRWNQIRPFKSFRTQPTGAILGFISIAPGRLKTTLNAPIEPHRFILEPFEARRFANLCGQFDEHLRLIEQRLAIEIRNRGNQFELIGEPKHTTSAENLLRRLYRETKGSELSPDTVHLFLQESAVEELDNHAPSEPAVALRTKKGMIRPRGLNQQRYVKEILGNDINFGIGPAGTGKTYLAVACAVDALEREQVRRILLVRPAVEAGEKLGFLPGDLAQKIDPYLRPLYDALYEMLGFEYVAKLIERQVIEVAPLAYMRGRTLNNSFIILDESQNTTVEQMKMFLTRIGFGSTAVITGDITQVDLPRGTKSGLNHVIQVLKDVPGISFTHFMPKDVVRHPLVQRIVEAYERFENREADDTTEGKGNRHNA
;
A
#
# COMPACT_ATOMS: atom_id res chain seq x y z
N MET A 1 -7.02 46.54 -44.86
CA MET A 1 -8.30 46.10 -45.45
C MET A 1 -8.02 45.00 -46.45
N PRO A 2 -8.85 43.95 -46.50
CA PRO A 2 -9.70 43.36 -45.46
C PRO A 2 -9.18 41.95 -45.10
N GLY A 3 -9.45 41.36 -43.95
CA GLY A 3 -10.74 41.06 -43.30
C GLY A 3 -10.74 39.53 -43.09
N ASP A 4 -11.34 38.90 -42.09
CA ASP A 4 -12.23 39.30 -41.01
C ASP A 4 -12.23 38.16 -39.98
N THR A 5 -12.45 38.52 -38.70
CA THR A 5 -13.34 37.91 -37.67
C THR A 5 -13.65 36.39 -37.72
N CYS A 6 -13.88 35.63 -36.63
CA CYS A 6 -14.49 35.94 -35.34
C CYS A 6 -14.48 34.68 -34.45
N THR A 7 -14.45 34.90 -33.14
CA THR A 7 -15.09 34.16 -32.01
C THR A 7 -15.59 32.71 -32.17
N GLY A 8 -15.34 31.91 -31.13
CA GLY A 8 -16.26 30.81 -30.80
C GLY A 8 -15.81 29.83 -29.72
N CYS A 9 -15.73 30.26 -28.46
CA CYS A 9 -15.77 29.37 -27.30
C CYS A 9 -17.13 28.65 -27.27
N LYS A 10 -17.16 27.31 -27.44
CA LYS A 10 -18.33 26.48 -27.14
C LYS A 10 -17.92 25.17 -26.48
N THR A 11 -18.25 25.12 -25.21
CA THR A 11 -18.49 23.96 -24.35
C THR A 11 -19.14 22.78 -25.09
N ALA A 12 -18.45 21.63 -25.10
CA ALA A 12 -19.05 20.35 -25.49
C ALA A 12 -19.85 19.79 -24.30
N PHE A 13 -21.15 20.08 -24.28
CA PHE A 13 -22.12 19.33 -23.48
C PHE A 13 -22.29 17.94 -24.12
N ALA A 14 -21.92 16.88 -23.40
CA ALA A 14 -22.21 15.51 -23.79
C ALA A 14 -23.74 15.28 -23.72
N SER A 15 -24.37 15.13 -24.89
CA SER A 15 -25.76 14.74 -25.06
C SER A 15 -25.96 13.26 -24.68
N LYS A 16 -26.89 13.00 -23.77
CA LYS A 16 -27.35 11.64 -23.41
C LYS A 16 -27.93 10.90 -24.63
N PRO A 17 -27.70 9.59 -24.81
CA PRO A 17 -28.32 8.82 -25.88
C PRO A 17 -29.81 8.56 -25.62
N ALA A 18 -30.61 8.59 -26.70
CA ALA A 18 -32.05 8.33 -26.73
C ALA A 18 -32.39 6.84 -26.57
N PRO A 19 -33.57 6.48 -26.02
CA PRO A 19 -33.95 5.09 -25.78
C PRO A 19 -34.36 4.35 -27.07
N THR A 20 -33.76 3.18 -27.30
CA THR A 20 -34.09 2.23 -28.38
C THR A 20 -35.24 1.30 -28.00
N LYS A 21 -36.16 1.03 -28.94
CA LYS A 21 -37.25 0.05 -28.80
C LYS A 21 -36.75 -1.36 -29.08
N ASP A 22 -37.22 -2.34 -28.31
CA ASP A 22 -36.98 -3.76 -28.58
C ASP A 22 -37.99 -4.36 -29.58
N ARG A 23 -37.60 -5.49 -30.21
CA ARG A 23 -38.25 -6.20 -31.34
C ARG A 23 -39.72 -6.65 -31.13
N ALA A 24 -40.35 -6.29 -30.02
CA ALA A 24 -41.77 -6.53 -29.74
C ALA A 24 -42.61 -5.24 -29.57
N GLY A 25 -42.08 -4.06 -29.91
CA GLY A 25 -42.88 -2.84 -30.08
C GLY A 25 -43.48 -2.22 -28.80
N ARG A 26 -42.97 -2.53 -27.60
CA ARG A 26 -43.45 -1.98 -26.33
C ARG A 26 -42.51 -0.90 -25.76
N TRP A 27 -43.09 0.20 -25.28
CA TRP A 27 -42.40 1.25 -24.52
C TRP A 27 -42.39 0.89 -23.03
N ASN A 28 -41.22 0.84 -22.39
CA ASN A 28 -41.14 0.74 -20.92
C ASN A 28 -41.30 2.13 -20.30
N GLN A 29 -42.52 2.40 -19.79
CA GLN A 29 -42.80 3.56 -18.94
C GLN A 29 -42.29 3.32 -17.51
N ILE A 30 -41.52 4.28 -17.02
CA ILE A 30 -41.13 4.42 -15.61
C ILE A 30 -42.38 4.73 -14.79
N ARG A 31 -42.76 3.87 -13.83
CA ARG A 31 -43.81 4.16 -12.85
C ARG A 31 -43.18 4.69 -11.54
N PRO A 32 -43.70 5.79 -10.95
CA PRO A 32 -43.25 6.25 -9.65
C PRO A 32 -44.04 5.51 -8.54
N PHE A 33 -43.36 5.08 -7.48
CA PHE A 33 -44.05 4.55 -6.29
C PHE A 33 -44.06 5.57 -5.15
N LYS A 34 -45.22 5.62 -4.50
CA LYS A 34 -45.78 6.70 -3.68
C LYS A 34 -45.28 6.71 -2.24
N SER A 35 -45.32 7.91 -1.67
CA SER A 35 -45.35 8.21 -0.22
C SER A 35 -46.51 7.51 0.50
N PHE A 36 -46.28 7.04 1.72
CA PHE A 36 -47.36 6.67 2.66
C PHE A 36 -47.23 7.46 3.97
N ARG A 37 -48.34 8.10 4.35
CA ARG A 37 -48.58 8.74 5.65
C ARG A 37 -49.80 8.04 6.29
N THR A 38 -49.63 7.58 7.53
CA THR A 38 -50.57 7.33 8.66
C THR A 38 -52.09 7.24 8.43
N GLN A 39 -52.74 6.25 9.07
CA GLN A 39 -53.80 6.43 10.10
C GLN A 39 -54.33 5.08 10.69
N PRO A 40 -55.13 5.06 11.79
CA PRO A 40 -54.92 4.21 12.96
C PRO A 40 -55.96 3.09 13.16
N THR A 41 -55.67 2.13 14.03
CA THR A 41 -56.67 1.45 14.87
C THR A 41 -56.04 1.02 16.19
N GLY A 42 -56.69 1.39 17.30
CA GLY A 42 -56.28 1.03 18.65
C GLY A 42 -56.86 -0.30 19.10
N ALA A 43 -56.13 -1.00 19.95
CA ALA A 43 -56.67 -1.95 20.92
C ALA A 43 -55.78 -1.96 22.17
N ILE A 44 -56.45 -2.05 23.32
CA ILE A 44 -56.06 -1.67 24.68
C ILE A 44 -55.25 -2.78 25.41
N LEU A 45 -54.20 -2.32 26.11
CA LEU A 45 -53.58 -2.73 27.39
C LEU A 45 -53.61 -4.21 27.85
N GLY A 46 -52.40 -4.73 28.08
CA GLY A 46 -52.10 -5.80 29.05
C GLY A 46 -50.64 -5.72 29.50
N PHE A 47 -50.39 -5.18 30.69
CA PHE A 47 -49.06 -5.09 31.32
C PHE A 47 -48.65 -6.46 31.89
N ILE A 48 -47.50 -7.00 31.45
CA ILE A 48 -46.74 -8.00 32.20
C ILE A 48 -45.26 -7.56 32.19
N SER A 49 -44.79 -7.18 33.37
CA SER A 49 -43.40 -6.87 33.67
C SER A 49 -42.60 -8.17 33.81
N ILE A 50 -41.60 -8.39 32.95
CA ILE A 50 -40.62 -9.48 33.11
C ILE A 50 -39.22 -8.85 33.11
N ALA A 51 -38.51 -9.08 34.22
CA ALA A 51 -37.18 -8.57 34.53
C ALA A 51 -36.11 -9.12 33.56
N PRO A 52 -35.08 -8.34 33.19
CA PRO A 52 -33.93 -8.89 32.48
C PRO A 52 -32.99 -9.62 33.44
N GLY A 53 -32.68 -10.86 33.07
CA GLY A 53 -31.78 -11.76 33.77
C GLY A 53 -30.36 -11.21 33.91
N ARG A 54 -29.80 -11.52 35.08
CA ARG A 54 -28.49 -11.12 35.60
C ARG A 54 -27.38 -11.92 34.92
N LEU A 55 -26.71 -11.35 33.91
CA LEU A 55 -25.35 -11.74 33.55
C LEU A 55 -24.43 -11.25 34.68
N LYS A 56 -23.87 -12.18 35.45
CA LYS A 56 -22.89 -11.89 36.49
C LYS A 56 -21.56 -11.53 35.83
N THR A 57 -21.41 -10.26 35.47
CA THR A 57 -20.09 -9.67 35.20
C THR A 57 -19.48 -9.31 36.55
N THR A 58 -18.33 -9.89 36.88
CA THR A 58 -17.50 -9.50 38.01
C THR A 58 -17.04 -8.05 37.83
N LEU A 59 -17.74 -7.11 38.46
CA LEU A 59 -17.31 -5.72 38.63
C LEU A 59 -16.72 -5.59 40.04
N ASN A 60 -15.45 -5.18 40.09
CA ASN A 60 -14.86 -4.21 41.03
C ASN A 60 -13.35 -4.45 41.18
N ALA A 61 -12.59 -4.09 40.15
CA ALA A 61 -11.28 -3.50 40.37
C ALA A 61 -11.41 -2.01 40.01
N PRO A 62 -10.94 -1.07 40.84
CA PRO A 62 -10.87 0.32 40.42
C PRO A 62 -9.98 0.39 39.17
N ILE A 63 -10.49 0.94 38.06
CA ILE A 63 -9.66 1.25 36.89
C ILE A 63 -8.79 2.42 37.34
N GLU A 64 -7.59 2.13 37.81
CA GLU A 64 -6.63 3.17 38.19
C GLU A 64 -6.23 3.95 36.92
N PRO A 65 -6.35 5.29 36.94
CA PRO A 65 -5.94 6.09 35.81
C PRO A 65 -4.42 5.97 35.61
N HIS A 66 -4.01 5.63 34.39
CA HIS A 66 -2.60 5.57 34.02
C HIS A 66 -2.11 6.99 33.70
N ARG A 67 -1.18 7.50 34.50
CA ARG A 67 -0.73 8.88 34.45
C ARG A 67 0.72 8.98 34.02
N PHE A 68 1.00 9.87 33.08
CA PHE A 68 2.37 10.13 32.64
C PHE A 68 2.57 11.57 32.19
N ILE A 69 3.83 11.98 32.09
CA ILE A 69 4.23 13.32 31.66
C ILE A 69 5.05 13.20 30.36
N LEU A 70 4.74 14.05 29.39
CA LEU A 70 5.53 14.23 28.17
C LEU A 70 6.62 15.30 28.40
N GLU A 71 7.88 14.89 28.26
CA GLU A 71 9.03 15.79 28.35
C GLU A 71 9.98 15.59 27.16
N PRO A 72 10.67 16.66 26.70
CA PRO A 72 10.52 18.06 27.12
C PRO A 72 9.23 18.69 26.60
N PHE A 73 8.63 19.64 27.32
CA PHE A 73 7.40 20.32 26.88
C PHE A 73 7.70 21.50 25.94
N GLU A 74 7.21 21.38 24.70
CA GLU A 74 7.23 22.46 23.71
C GLU A 74 5.82 22.67 23.15
N ALA A 75 5.27 23.88 23.32
CA ALA A 75 3.87 24.21 23.00
C ALA A 75 3.48 23.92 21.55
N ARG A 76 4.36 24.24 20.58
CA ARG A 76 4.11 23.98 19.15
C ARG A 76 4.02 22.48 18.85
N ARG A 77 4.94 21.69 19.42
CA ARG A 77 4.98 20.23 19.26
C ARG A 77 3.79 19.57 19.94
N PHE A 78 3.38 20.10 21.09
CA PHE A 78 2.19 19.64 21.79
C PHE A 78 0.90 19.90 20.99
N ALA A 79 0.74 21.10 20.42
CA ALA A 79 -0.39 21.40 19.54
C ALA A 79 -0.42 20.47 18.31
N ASN A 80 0.75 20.20 17.71
CA ASN A 80 0.90 19.24 16.61
C ASN A 80 0.50 17.81 17.02
N LEU A 81 0.85 17.38 18.24
CA LEU A 81 0.43 16.08 18.79
C LEU A 81 -1.10 15.98 18.93
N CYS A 82 -1.75 17.01 19.48
CA CYS A 82 -3.20 17.02 19.67
C CYS A 82 -3.97 17.07 18.33
N GLY A 83 -3.43 17.75 17.33
CA GLY A 83 -4.13 18.02 16.07
C GLY A 83 -5.23 19.08 16.24
N GLN A 84 -5.98 19.36 15.17
CA GLN A 84 -7.03 20.36 15.22
C GLN A 84 -8.18 19.87 16.12
N PHE A 85 -8.58 20.65 17.13
CA PHE A 85 -9.64 20.29 18.07
C PHE A 85 -9.47 18.91 18.74
N ASP A 86 -8.22 18.54 19.04
CA ASP A 86 -7.84 17.24 19.64
C ASP A 86 -8.20 16.02 18.77
N GLU A 87 -8.29 16.20 17.44
CA GLU A 87 -8.64 15.13 16.50
C GLU A 87 -7.74 13.89 16.62
N HIS A 88 -6.44 14.08 16.85
CA HIS A 88 -5.50 12.97 16.97
C HIS A 88 -5.74 12.16 18.25
N LEU A 89 -6.04 12.83 19.36
CA LEU A 89 -6.34 12.15 20.62
C LEU A 89 -7.64 11.34 20.51
N ARG A 90 -8.68 11.92 19.88
CA ARG A 90 -9.95 11.23 19.63
C ARG A 90 -9.79 9.99 18.75
N LEU A 91 -8.92 10.04 17.74
CA LEU A 91 -8.61 8.87 16.92
C LEU A 91 -7.99 7.73 17.74
N ILE A 92 -7.10 8.06 18.68
CA ILE A 92 -6.48 7.08 19.57
C ILE A 92 -7.51 6.49 20.55
N GLU A 93 -8.35 7.34 21.16
CA GLU A 93 -9.45 6.93 22.05
C GLU A 93 -10.39 5.92 21.37
N GLN A 94 -10.85 6.24 20.16
CA GLN A 94 -11.76 5.38 19.40
C GLN A 94 -11.14 4.03 19.05
N ARG A 95 -9.84 4.01 18.73
CA ARG A 95 -9.17 2.80 18.26
C ARG A 95 -8.80 1.83 19.37
N LEU A 96 -8.42 2.35 20.53
CA LEU A 96 -7.97 1.58 21.71
C LEU A 96 -9.07 1.41 22.77
N ALA A 97 -10.26 2.00 22.55
CA ALA A 97 -11.37 2.00 23.50
C ALA A 97 -10.97 2.48 24.90
N ILE A 98 -10.24 3.61 24.95
CA ILE A 98 -9.81 4.29 26.18
C ILE A 98 -10.31 5.74 26.19
N GLU A 99 -10.30 6.37 27.35
CA GLU A 99 -10.50 7.81 27.52
C GLU A 99 -9.15 8.48 27.80
N ILE A 100 -8.85 9.57 27.10
CA ILE A 100 -7.62 10.37 27.22
C ILE A 100 -7.98 11.75 27.77
N ARG A 101 -7.40 12.10 28.91
CA ARG A 101 -7.48 13.45 29.47
C ARG A 101 -6.09 14.05 29.53
N ASN A 102 -5.96 15.32 29.14
CA ASN A 102 -4.70 16.04 29.20
C ASN A 102 -4.85 17.42 29.86
N ARG A 103 -3.82 17.82 30.60
CA ARG A 103 -3.63 19.17 31.12
C ARG A 103 -2.21 19.61 30.79
N GLY A 104 -2.03 20.23 29.62
CA GLY A 104 -0.70 20.48 29.06
C GLY A 104 0.02 19.15 28.82
N ASN A 105 1.27 19.01 29.27
CA ASN A 105 2.04 17.78 29.09
C ASN A 105 1.70 16.64 30.05
N GLN A 106 0.73 16.83 30.95
CA GLN A 106 0.27 15.78 31.85
C GLN A 106 -0.91 15.03 31.22
N PHE A 107 -0.76 13.73 31.06
CA PHE A 107 -1.78 12.84 30.50
C PHE A 107 -2.31 11.89 31.55
N GLU A 108 -3.61 11.64 31.48
CA GLU A 108 -4.35 10.68 32.29
C GLU A 108 -5.16 9.79 31.33
N LEU A 109 -4.85 8.49 31.31
CA LEU A 109 -5.48 7.50 30.45
C LEU A 109 -6.35 6.56 31.29
N ILE A 110 -7.60 6.36 30.89
CA ILE A 110 -8.58 5.56 31.62
C ILE A 110 -9.07 4.44 30.68
N GLY A 111 -8.88 3.19 31.08
CA GLY A 111 -9.26 2.03 30.27
C GLY A 111 -8.57 0.75 30.74
N GLU A 112 -8.59 -0.30 29.91
CA GLU A 112 -7.87 -1.54 30.20
C GLU A 112 -6.36 -1.29 30.30
N PRO A 113 -5.64 -1.83 31.31
CA PRO A 113 -4.21 -1.55 31.54
C PRO A 113 -3.31 -1.80 30.32
N LYS A 114 -3.65 -2.79 29.49
CA LYS A 114 -2.91 -3.07 28.25
C LYS A 114 -3.07 -1.92 27.25
N HIS A 115 -4.30 -1.47 27.01
CA HIS A 115 -4.58 -0.40 26.06
C HIS A 115 -4.05 0.96 26.54
N THR A 116 -4.09 1.25 27.84
CA THR A 116 -3.53 2.49 28.39
C THR A 116 -2.00 2.52 28.28
N THR A 117 -1.33 1.39 28.51
CA THR A 117 0.12 1.26 28.29
C THR A 117 0.49 1.48 26.82
N SER A 118 -0.25 0.86 25.90
CA SER A 118 -0.02 1.01 24.46
C SER A 118 -0.31 2.43 23.97
N ALA A 119 -1.33 3.09 24.53
CA ALA A 119 -1.61 4.48 24.25
C ALA A 119 -0.52 5.43 24.75
N GLU A 120 0.07 5.20 25.93
CA GLU A 120 1.23 5.97 26.38
C GLU A 120 2.40 5.83 25.39
N ASN A 121 2.75 4.59 25.03
CA ASN A 121 3.85 4.32 24.10
C ASN A 121 3.64 5.01 22.75
N LEU A 122 2.41 4.95 22.24
CA LEU A 122 2.00 5.63 21.01
C LEU A 122 2.11 7.15 21.14
N LEU A 123 1.57 7.75 22.21
CA LEU A 123 1.64 9.20 22.44
C LEU A 123 3.08 9.68 22.54
N ARG A 124 3.97 8.94 23.21
CA ARG A 124 5.42 9.24 23.26
C ARG A 124 6.08 9.11 21.89
N ARG A 125 5.69 8.13 21.07
CA ARG A 125 6.22 7.94 19.71
C ARG A 125 5.78 9.06 18.78
N LEU A 126 4.49 9.38 18.75
CA LEU A 126 3.96 10.53 18.00
C LEU A 126 4.63 11.84 18.45
N TYR A 127 4.84 12.04 19.76
CA TYR A 127 5.52 13.23 20.26
C TYR A 127 6.98 13.33 19.77
N ARG A 128 7.68 12.22 19.57
CA ARG A 128 9.03 12.24 18.97
C ARG A 128 9.00 12.67 17.50
N GLU A 129 8.03 12.19 16.72
CA GLU A 129 7.88 12.54 15.31
C GLU A 129 7.59 14.02 15.07
N THR A 130 6.92 14.69 16.01
CA THR A 130 6.69 16.15 15.92
C THR A 130 7.96 17.00 15.82
N LYS A 131 9.15 16.43 16.08
CA LYS A 131 10.44 17.10 15.88
C LYS A 131 10.80 17.29 14.40
N GLY A 132 10.36 16.37 13.53
CA GLY A 132 10.78 16.32 12.13
C GLY A 132 9.69 16.71 11.12
N SER A 133 8.42 16.62 11.50
CA SER A 133 7.29 16.87 10.59
C SER A 133 6.00 17.25 11.34
N GLU A 134 5.06 17.86 10.61
CA GLU A 134 3.68 18.01 11.06
C GLU A 134 2.96 16.66 11.00
N LEU A 135 2.20 16.34 12.06
CA LEU A 135 1.40 15.14 12.12
C LEU A 135 0.09 15.40 11.38
N SER A 136 -0.22 14.52 10.43
CA SER A 136 -1.55 14.45 9.82
C SER A 136 -2.37 13.33 10.46
N PRO A 137 -3.71 13.36 10.34
CA PRO A 137 -4.56 12.25 10.75
C PRO A 137 -4.15 10.90 10.12
N ASP A 138 -3.70 10.92 8.86
CA ASP A 138 -3.18 9.72 8.17
C ASP A 138 -1.91 9.16 8.85
N THR A 139 -1.04 10.05 9.32
CA THR A 139 0.17 9.67 10.06
C THR A 139 -0.24 9.00 11.37
N VAL A 140 -1.15 9.60 12.14
CA VAL A 140 -1.65 9.01 13.39
C VAL A 140 -2.30 7.65 13.17
N HIS A 141 -3.07 7.49 12.09
CA HIS A 141 -3.68 6.21 11.73
C HIS A 141 -2.65 5.13 11.43
N LEU A 142 -1.57 5.47 10.74
CA LEU A 142 -0.45 4.57 10.48
C LEU A 142 0.23 4.10 11.78
N PHE A 143 0.55 5.02 12.70
CA PHE A 143 1.16 4.65 13.99
C PHE A 143 0.23 3.79 14.85
N LEU A 144 -1.09 4.01 14.78
CA LEU A 144 -2.09 3.16 15.43
C LEU A 144 -2.12 1.74 14.84
N GLN A 145 -1.97 1.60 13.53
CA GLN A 145 -1.87 0.29 12.88
C GLN A 145 -0.57 -0.43 13.27
N GLU A 146 0.55 0.27 13.31
CA GLU A 146 1.85 -0.28 13.73
C GLU A 146 1.80 -0.79 15.17
N SER A 147 1.23 -0.01 16.09
CA SER A 147 1.14 -0.38 17.51
C SER A 147 0.29 -1.63 17.74
N ALA A 148 -0.79 -1.80 16.98
CA ALA A 148 -1.64 -3.00 17.03
C ALA A 148 -0.94 -4.26 16.46
N VAL A 149 0.03 -4.09 15.57
CA VAL A 149 0.86 -5.19 15.05
C VAL A 149 2.01 -5.51 16.02
N GLU A 150 2.60 -4.50 16.67
CA GLU A 150 3.62 -4.67 17.72
C GLU A 150 3.07 -5.43 18.96
N GLU A 151 1.80 -5.25 19.32
CA GLU A 151 1.15 -6.02 20.41
C GLU A 151 1.00 -7.52 20.12
N LEU A 152 0.95 -7.91 18.83
CA LEU A 152 0.88 -9.31 18.40
C LEU A 152 2.26 -9.96 18.38
N ASP A 153 3.32 -9.19 18.12
CA ASP A 153 4.72 -9.61 18.10
C ASP A 153 5.45 -9.13 19.37
N ASN A 154 5.02 -9.63 20.54
CA ASN A 154 5.80 -9.46 21.77
C ASN A 154 7.18 -10.12 21.58
N HIS A 155 8.20 -9.28 21.36
CA HIS A 155 9.65 -9.46 21.54
C HIS A 155 10.49 -8.96 20.34
N ALA A 156 10.68 -7.64 20.22
CA ALA A 156 11.95 -7.10 19.76
C ALA A 156 12.15 -5.66 20.28
N PRO A 157 13.35 -5.30 20.78
CA PRO A 157 13.66 -3.91 21.09
C PRO A 157 13.57 -3.07 19.81
N SER A 158 12.96 -1.89 19.90
CA SER A 158 12.87 -0.89 18.83
C SER A 158 14.25 -0.68 18.20
N GLU A 159 14.48 -1.32 17.06
CA GLU A 159 15.65 -1.04 16.25
C GLU A 159 15.57 0.40 15.70
N PRO A 160 16.70 1.08 15.52
CA PRO A 160 16.71 2.44 15.00
C PRO A 160 16.02 2.49 13.64
N ALA A 161 15.08 3.43 13.49
CA ALA A 161 14.34 3.63 12.26
C ALA A 161 15.30 3.79 11.07
N VAL A 162 15.27 2.83 10.15
CA VAL A 162 16.09 2.86 8.94
C VAL A 162 15.60 4.01 8.08
N ALA A 163 16.50 4.91 7.68
CA ALA A 163 16.17 6.03 6.81
C ALA A 163 17.11 6.08 5.63
N LEU A 164 16.53 6.20 4.43
CA LEU A 164 17.24 6.24 3.16
C LEU A 164 17.43 7.70 2.77
N ARG A 165 18.65 8.08 2.39
CA ARG A 165 18.96 9.44 1.97
C ARG A 165 18.87 9.53 0.45
N THR A 166 18.16 10.54 -0.02
CA THR A 166 18.09 10.89 -1.44
C THR A 166 18.38 12.38 -1.58
N LYS A 167 18.70 12.79 -2.82
CA LYS A 167 18.95 14.20 -3.14
C LYS A 167 17.78 15.12 -2.79
N LYS A 168 16.54 14.63 -2.90
CA LYS A 168 15.32 15.39 -2.61
C LYS A 168 14.79 15.24 -1.18
N GLY A 169 15.39 14.40 -0.34
CA GLY A 169 14.97 14.25 1.05
C GLY A 169 15.25 12.87 1.65
N MET A 170 14.76 12.64 2.87
CA MET A 170 14.83 11.34 3.54
C MET A 170 13.57 10.54 3.26
N ILE A 171 13.73 9.31 2.79
CA ILE A 171 12.65 8.33 2.65
C ILE A 171 12.66 7.43 3.87
N ARG A 172 11.52 7.35 4.56
CA ARG A 172 11.34 6.47 5.71
C ARG A 172 10.33 5.38 5.39
N PRO A 173 10.69 4.09 5.53
CA PRO A 173 9.72 3.00 5.55
C PRO A 173 8.74 3.24 6.69
N ARG A 174 7.46 3.02 6.40
CA ARG A 174 6.36 3.32 7.32
C ARG A 174 6.11 2.10 8.21
N GLY A 175 5.65 0.98 7.66
CA GLY A 175 5.36 -0.24 8.44
C GLY A 175 6.59 -1.10 8.79
N LEU A 176 6.43 -2.00 9.77
CA LEU A 176 7.46 -2.96 10.21
C LEU A 176 7.99 -3.83 9.07
N ASN A 177 7.11 -4.36 8.20
CA ASN A 177 7.53 -5.16 7.05
C ASN A 177 8.37 -4.35 6.05
N GLN A 178 8.06 -3.06 5.88
CA GLN A 178 8.88 -2.16 5.06
C GLN A 178 10.23 -1.88 5.70
N GLN A 179 10.27 -1.64 7.02
CA GLN A 179 11.52 -1.45 7.76
C GLN A 179 12.42 -2.67 7.67
N ARG A 180 11.84 -3.87 7.90
CA ARG A 180 12.52 -5.15 7.73
C ARG A 180 13.03 -5.31 6.30
N TYR A 181 12.19 -5.08 5.30
CA TYR A 181 12.58 -5.20 3.90
C TYR A 181 13.80 -4.33 3.55
N VAL A 182 13.79 -3.06 3.97
CA VAL A 182 14.93 -2.15 3.73
C VAL A 182 16.17 -2.65 4.48
N LYS A 183 16.03 -3.11 5.73
CA LYS A 183 17.15 -3.66 6.50
C LYS A 183 17.76 -4.89 5.82
N GLU A 184 16.93 -5.80 5.33
CA GLU A 184 17.38 -6.99 4.61
C GLU A 184 18.14 -6.60 3.33
N ILE A 185 17.63 -5.62 2.56
CA ILE A 185 18.32 -5.10 1.36
C ILE A 185 19.71 -4.57 1.69
N LEU A 186 19.87 -3.86 2.81
CA LEU A 186 21.15 -3.31 3.22
C LEU A 186 22.13 -4.37 3.75
N GLY A 187 21.63 -5.54 4.15
CA GLY A 187 22.41 -6.61 4.77
C GLY A 187 22.73 -7.80 3.88
N ASN A 188 22.04 -7.98 2.76
CA ASN A 188 22.16 -9.16 1.90
C ASN A 188 22.39 -8.78 0.42
N ASP A 189 23.07 -9.64 -0.31
CA ASP A 189 23.37 -9.44 -1.73
C ASP A 189 22.14 -9.70 -2.62
N ILE A 190 21.23 -10.61 -2.22
CA ILE A 190 20.03 -10.95 -3.00
C ILE A 190 18.80 -10.86 -2.11
N ASN A 191 17.80 -10.10 -2.54
CA ASN A 191 16.63 -9.79 -1.72
C ASN A 191 15.34 -9.96 -2.52
N PHE A 192 14.40 -10.73 -1.98
CA PHE A 192 13.09 -10.94 -2.60
C PHE A 192 12.01 -10.15 -1.85
N GLY A 193 11.39 -9.19 -2.54
CA GLY A 193 10.22 -8.46 -2.05
C GLY A 193 8.95 -9.00 -2.71
N ILE A 194 8.16 -9.77 -1.97
CA ILE A 194 7.01 -10.50 -2.52
C ILE A 194 5.73 -9.99 -1.89
N GLY A 195 4.75 -9.57 -2.69
CA GLY A 195 3.41 -9.27 -2.18
C GLY A 195 2.63 -8.28 -3.06
N PRO A 196 1.46 -7.84 -2.59
CA PRO A 196 0.50 -7.14 -3.43
C PRO A 196 0.99 -5.77 -3.91
N ALA A 197 0.33 -5.25 -4.96
CA ALA A 197 0.57 -3.91 -5.46
C ALA A 197 0.19 -2.83 -4.43
N GLY A 198 1.03 -1.80 -4.29
CA GLY A 198 0.82 -0.71 -3.33
C GLY A 198 1.42 -0.94 -1.94
N THR A 199 2.17 -2.02 -1.73
CA THR A 199 2.92 -2.30 -0.48
C THR A 199 4.26 -1.55 -0.37
N GLY A 200 4.66 -0.85 -1.44
CA GLY A 200 5.90 -0.08 -1.49
C GLY A 200 7.16 -0.89 -1.84
N LYS A 201 7.05 -2.20 -2.11
CA LYS A 201 8.19 -3.09 -2.41
C LYS A 201 9.14 -2.56 -3.51
N THR A 202 8.59 -2.10 -4.62
CA THR A 202 9.38 -1.60 -5.76
C THR A 202 9.92 -0.19 -5.46
N TYR A 203 9.09 0.68 -4.87
CA TYR A 203 9.51 2.04 -4.51
C TYR A 203 10.67 2.04 -3.49
N LEU A 204 10.59 1.21 -2.45
CA LEU A 204 11.64 1.09 -1.44
C LEU A 204 12.91 0.46 -2.02
N ALA A 205 12.80 -0.47 -2.97
CA ALA A 205 13.96 -1.01 -3.69
C ALA A 205 14.69 0.09 -4.47
N VAL A 206 13.95 0.95 -5.18
CA VAL A 206 14.51 2.10 -5.88
C VAL A 206 15.16 3.08 -4.90
N ALA A 207 14.53 3.35 -3.75
CA ALA A 207 15.09 4.20 -2.72
C ALA A 207 16.43 3.66 -2.17
N CYS A 208 16.54 2.33 -1.96
CA CYS A 208 17.79 1.69 -1.56
C CYS A 208 18.86 1.81 -2.66
N ALA A 209 18.47 1.63 -3.92
CA ALA A 209 19.39 1.77 -5.06
C ALA A 209 19.96 3.18 -5.16
N VAL A 210 19.10 4.20 -4.99
CA VAL A 210 19.51 5.61 -4.99
C VAL A 210 20.43 5.93 -3.81
N ASP A 211 20.10 5.49 -2.60
CA ASP A 211 20.96 5.70 -1.42
C ASP A 211 22.33 5.02 -1.61
N ALA A 212 22.37 3.80 -2.15
CA ALA A 212 23.62 3.09 -2.46
C ALA A 212 24.46 3.80 -3.53
N LEU A 213 23.81 4.37 -4.56
CA LEU A 213 24.49 5.14 -5.61
C LEU A 213 25.07 6.46 -5.08
N GLU A 214 24.29 7.20 -4.31
CA GLU A 214 24.71 8.49 -3.72
C GLU A 214 25.81 8.31 -2.65
N ARG A 215 25.89 7.13 -2.02
CA ARG A 215 26.98 6.74 -1.10
C ARG A 215 28.18 6.11 -1.80
N GLU A 216 28.19 6.08 -3.14
CA GLU A 216 29.24 5.48 -3.95
C GLU A 216 29.50 3.98 -3.66
N GLN A 217 28.53 3.29 -3.06
CA GLN A 217 28.63 1.84 -2.79
C GLN A 217 28.50 1.03 -4.08
N VAL A 218 27.71 1.53 -5.03
CA VAL A 218 27.56 0.99 -6.37
C VAL A 218 27.90 2.06 -7.40
N ARG A 219 28.30 1.63 -8.60
CA ARG A 219 28.65 2.54 -9.70
C ARG A 219 27.49 2.77 -10.67
N ARG A 220 26.49 1.88 -10.66
CA ARG A 220 25.35 1.93 -11.56
C ARG A 220 24.11 1.25 -10.97
N ILE A 221 22.95 1.68 -11.43
CA ILE A 221 21.65 1.07 -11.16
C ILE A 221 21.15 0.40 -12.44
N LEU A 222 20.78 -0.87 -12.39
CA LEU A 222 20.15 -1.60 -13.50
C LEU A 222 18.69 -1.89 -13.15
N LEU A 223 17.78 -1.36 -13.96
CA LEU A 223 16.36 -1.63 -13.89
C LEU A 223 15.99 -2.67 -14.95
N VAL A 224 15.50 -3.82 -14.49
CA VAL A 224 15.21 -4.98 -15.32
C VAL A 224 13.76 -5.38 -15.14
N ARG A 225 13.07 -5.66 -16.26
CA ARG A 225 11.70 -6.18 -16.26
C ARG A 225 11.60 -7.29 -17.32
N PRO A 226 10.92 -8.42 -17.04
CA PRO A 226 10.65 -9.42 -18.06
C PRO A 226 9.71 -8.85 -19.12
N ALA A 227 9.92 -9.26 -20.37
CA ALA A 227 8.95 -8.97 -21.43
C ALA A 227 7.81 -9.99 -21.31
N VAL A 228 6.59 -9.48 -21.11
CA VAL A 228 5.39 -10.31 -20.93
C VAL A 228 4.30 -9.72 -21.79
N GLU A 229 3.68 -10.57 -22.61
CA GLU A 229 2.55 -10.19 -23.45
C GLU A 229 1.28 -10.15 -22.60
N ALA A 230 1.15 -9.13 -21.75
CA ALA A 230 -0.06 -8.90 -20.98
C ALA A 230 -1.17 -8.36 -21.90
N GLY A 231 -1.86 -9.27 -22.59
CA GLY A 231 -3.09 -8.97 -23.35
C GLY A 231 -2.89 -8.39 -24.76
N GLU A 232 -1.78 -7.70 -25.05
CA GLU A 232 -1.43 -7.22 -26.39
C GLU A 232 -0.05 -7.75 -26.81
N LYS A 233 0.08 -8.29 -28.03
CA LYS A 233 1.40 -8.72 -28.53
C LYS A 233 2.31 -7.49 -28.59
N LEU A 234 3.50 -7.57 -27.98
CA LEU A 234 4.53 -6.51 -28.03
C LEU A 234 4.85 -6.05 -29.48
N GLY A 235 4.50 -6.88 -30.47
CA GLY A 235 4.54 -6.57 -31.89
C GLY A 235 3.63 -5.43 -32.39
N PHE A 236 2.61 -4.99 -31.65
CA PHE A 236 1.61 -4.01 -32.15
C PHE A 236 1.93 -2.53 -31.86
N LEU A 237 2.82 -2.21 -30.91
CA LEU A 237 3.24 -0.83 -30.70
C LEU A 237 4.22 -0.41 -31.82
N PRO A 238 4.00 0.68 -32.55
CA PRO A 238 5.00 1.21 -33.49
C PRO A 238 6.18 1.80 -32.70
N GLY A 239 7.42 1.61 -33.17
CA GLY A 239 8.62 2.16 -32.54
C GLY A 239 9.75 1.14 -32.32
N ASP A 240 10.87 1.63 -31.80
CA ASP A 240 12.00 0.78 -31.39
C ASP A 240 11.68 -0.06 -30.15
N LEU A 241 12.51 -1.06 -29.82
CA LEU A 241 12.27 -1.95 -28.69
C LEU A 241 12.19 -1.19 -27.35
N ALA A 242 12.91 -0.07 -27.21
CA ALA A 242 12.91 0.72 -25.99
C ALA A 242 11.58 1.46 -25.81
N GLN A 243 11.05 2.09 -26.86
CA GLN A 243 9.75 2.78 -26.89
C GLN A 243 8.58 1.85 -26.56
N LYS A 244 8.71 0.55 -26.85
CA LYS A 244 7.68 -0.46 -26.55
C LYS A 244 7.67 -0.90 -25.09
N ILE A 245 8.81 -0.85 -24.41
CA ILE A 245 8.97 -1.31 -23.02
C ILE A 245 8.79 -0.14 -22.06
N ASP A 246 9.03 1.10 -22.52
CA ASP A 246 8.95 2.34 -21.74
C ASP A 246 7.66 2.50 -20.90
N PRO A 247 6.44 2.18 -21.41
CA PRO A 247 5.22 2.30 -20.60
C PRO A 247 5.23 1.41 -19.35
N TYR A 248 5.83 0.23 -19.43
CA TYR A 248 5.90 -0.74 -18.32
C TYR A 248 6.96 -0.36 -17.27
N LEU A 249 7.90 0.50 -17.64
CA LEU A 249 8.98 0.94 -16.78
C LEU A 249 8.69 2.29 -16.11
N ARG A 250 7.61 2.97 -16.53
CA ARG A 250 7.20 4.28 -16.01
C ARG A 250 7.12 4.36 -14.48
N PRO A 251 6.58 3.36 -13.76
CA PRO A 251 6.57 3.40 -12.29
C PRO A 251 7.97 3.50 -11.67
N LEU A 252 8.99 2.91 -12.30
CA LEU A 252 10.38 3.02 -11.84
C LEU A 252 10.95 4.41 -12.15
N TYR A 253 10.65 4.98 -13.32
CA TYR A 253 11.05 6.35 -13.65
C TYR A 253 10.43 7.37 -12.71
N ASP A 254 9.14 7.25 -12.42
CA ASP A 254 8.44 8.16 -11.51
C ASP A 254 9.09 8.16 -10.12
N ALA A 255 9.42 6.98 -9.59
CA ALA A 255 10.15 6.85 -8.32
C ALA A 255 11.54 7.51 -8.38
N LEU A 256 12.31 7.29 -9.45
CA LEU A 256 13.59 7.96 -9.63
C LEU A 256 13.46 9.49 -9.71
N TYR A 257 12.49 10.00 -10.47
CA TYR A 257 12.25 11.45 -10.62
C TYR A 257 11.84 12.10 -9.30
N GLU A 258 11.07 11.39 -8.47
CA GLU A 258 10.71 11.83 -7.13
C GLU A 258 11.92 11.93 -6.20
N MET A 259 12.89 11.03 -6.31
CA MET A 259 14.06 10.95 -5.43
C MET A 259 15.24 11.84 -5.85
N LEU A 260 15.46 11.95 -7.16
CA LEU A 260 16.66 12.55 -7.75
C LEU A 260 16.36 13.81 -8.57
N GLY A 261 15.13 13.94 -9.07
CA GLY A 261 14.74 15.00 -9.99
C GLY A 261 14.93 14.64 -11.46
N PHE A 262 14.03 15.15 -12.29
CA PHE A 262 13.93 14.80 -13.71
C PHE A 262 15.23 15.04 -14.49
N GLU A 263 15.79 16.25 -14.41
CA GLU A 263 17.01 16.61 -15.14
C GLU A 263 18.22 15.77 -14.73
N TYR A 264 18.31 15.38 -13.45
CA TYR A 264 19.44 14.61 -12.96
C TYR A 264 19.33 13.15 -13.39
N VAL A 265 18.14 12.55 -13.28
CA VAL A 265 17.88 11.20 -13.78
C VAL A 265 18.16 11.09 -15.28
N ALA A 266 17.72 12.07 -16.08
CA ALA A 266 18.02 12.10 -17.52
C ALA A 266 19.53 12.05 -17.81
N LYS A 267 20.34 12.84 -17.09
CA LYS A 267 21.80 12.81 -17.20
C LYS A 267 22.41 11.47 -16.79
N LEU A 268 21.88 10.84 -15.75
CA LEU A 268 22.37 9.52 -15.29
C LEU A 268 22.03 8.41 -16.30
N ILE A 269 20.87 8.49 -16.95
CA ILE A 269 20.47 7.57 -18.02
C ILE A 269 21.37 7.75 -19.24
N GLU A 270 21.58 9.00 -19.68
CA GLU A 270 22.46 9.31 -20.82
C GLU A 270 23.89 8.80 -20.61
N ARG A 271 24.41 8.91 -19.38
CA ARG A 271 25.72 8.40 -18.99
C ARG A 271 25.76 6.89 -18.70
N GLN A 272 24.64 6.18 -18.86
CA GLN A 272 24.49 4.76 -18.54
C GLN A 272 24.82 4.41 -17.07
N VAL A 273 24.69 5.38 -16.15
CA VAL A 273 24.76 5.15 -14.71
C VAL A 273 23.45 4.52 -14.24
N ILE A 274 22.31 4.96 -14.79
CA ILE A 274 21.04 4.26 -14.66
C ILE A 274 20.76 3.60 -16.01
N GLU A 275 20.78 2.28 -16.04
CA GLU A 275 20.51 1.49 -17.23
C GLU A 275 19.14 0.82 -17.07
N VAL A 276 18.31 0.90 -18.11
CA VAL A 276 17.02 0.21 -18.15
C VAL A 276 17.05 -0.78 -19.30
N ALA A 277 16.82 -2.06 -19.01
CA ALA A 277 17.00 -3.12 -19.97
C ALA A 277 15.99 -4.26 -19.78
N PRO A 278 15.52 -4.91 -20.85
CA PRO A 278 14.72 -6.12 -20.72
C PRO A 278 15.56 -7.26 -20.14
N LEU A 279 14.90 -8.20 -19.45
CA LEU A 279 15.56 -9.36 -18.85
C LEU A 279 16.45 -10.15 -19.82
N ALA A 280 16.07 -10.24 -21.10
CA ALA A 280 16.83 -10.94 -22.13
C ALA A 280 18.27 -10.41 -22.30
N TYR A 281 18.50 -9.12 -22.02
CA TYR A 281 19.80 -8.47 -22.19
C TYR A 281 20.77 -8.83 -21.06
N MET A 282 20.31 -9.51 -20.01
CA MET A 282 21.17 -9.97 -18.91
C MET A 282 21.98 -11.20 -19.30
N ARG A 283 21.61 -11.90 -20.38
CA ARG A 283 22.30 -13.11 -20.84
C ARG A 283 23.76 -12.83 -21.17
N GLY A 284 24.67 -13.62 -20.61
CA GLY A 284 26.11 -13.49 -20.86
C GLY A 284 26.77 -12.29 -20.15
N ARG A 285 26.03 -11.50 -19.37
CA ARG A 285 26.60 -10.42 -18.58
C ARG A 285 27.08 -10.92 -17.22
N THR A 286 28.02 -10.18 -16.63
CA THR A 286 28.33 -10.25 -15.21
C THR A 286 28.13 -8.85 -14.65
N LEU A 287 27.27 -8.73 -13.64
CA LEU A 287 26.82 -7.46 -13.10
C LEU A 287 27.61 -7.18 -11.82
N ASN A 288 28.78 -6.55 -11.96
CA ASN A 288 29.64 -6.14 -10.84
C ASN A 288 29.36 -4.69 -10.44
N ASN A 289 29.57 -4.34 -9.16
CA ASN A 289 29.45 -2.97 -8.63
C ASN A 289 28.14 -2.28 -9.00
N SER A 290 27.03 -3.03 -9.01
CA SER A 290 25.74 -2.60 -9.54
C SER A 290 24.62 -2.85 -8.53
N PHE A 291 23.66 -1.94 -8.46
CA PHE A 291 22.39 -2.23 -7.81
C PHE A 291 21.37 -2.64 -8.87
N ILE A 292 20.87 -3.87 -8.81
CA ILE A 292 19.98 -4.43 -9.84
C ILE A 292 18.59 -4.60 -9.26
N ILE A 293 17.57 -4.09 -9.94
CA ILE A 293 16.16 -4.28 -9.58
C ILE A 293 15.50 -5.10 -10.69
N LEU A 294 15.02 -6.29 -10.37
CA LEU A 294 14.17 -7.09 -11.25
C LEU A 294 12.72 -6.96 -10.80
N ASP A 295 11.94 -6.16 -11.53
CA ASP A 295 10.52 -5.92 -11.23
C ASP A 295 9.60 -6.87 -12.01
N GLU A 296 8.40 -7.09 -11.50
CA GLU A 296 7.42 -8.08 -12.00
C GLU A 296 7.99 -9.50 -12.19
N SER A 297 8.83 -9.92 -11.25
CA SER A 297 9.53 -11.19 -11.33
C SER A 297 8.61 -12.42 -11.34
N GLN A 298 7.34 -12.29 -10.94
CA GLN A 298 6.35 -13.36 -11.06
C GLN A 298 6.16 -13.80 -12.52
N ASN A 299 6.46 -12.92 -13.47
CA ASN A 299 6.36 -13.18 -14.90
C ASN A 299 7.69 -13.66 -15.53
N THR A 300 8.60 -14.18 -14.72
CA THR A 300 9.79 -14.89 -15.20
C THR A 300 9.54 -16.39 -15.24
N THR A 301 10.15 -17.10 -16.19
CA THR A 301 10.25 -18.56 -16.13
C THR A 301 11.35 -19.01 -15.17
N VAL A 302 11.36 -20.29 -14.82
CA VAL A 302 12.43 -20.88 -13.98
C VAL A 302 13.81 -20.69 -14.62
N GLU A 303 13.92 -20.88 -15.93
CA GLU A 303 15.17 -20.71 -16.68
C GLU A 303 15.62 -19.25 -16.69
N GLN A 304 14.68 -18.31 -16.86
CA GLN A 304 14.97 -16.87 -16.84
C GLN A 304 15.43 -16.40 -15.47
N MET A 305 14.76 -16.84 -14.40
CA MET A 305 15.15 -16.53 -13.02
C MET A 305 16.54 -17.09 -12.70
N LYS A 306 16.80 -18.35 -13.05
CA LYS A 306 18.13 -18.97 -12.88
C LYS A 306 19.19 -18.24 -13.70
N MET A 307 18.88 -17.88 -14.95
CA MET A 307 19.78 -17.10 -15.80
C MET A 307 20.14 -15.79 -15.12
N PHE A 308 19.16 -15.03 -14.64
CA PHE A 308 19.35 -13.74 -13.97
C PHE A 308 20.20 -13.84 -12.70
N LEU A 309 19.83 -14.73 -11.77
CA LEU A 309 20.51 -14.85 -10.48
C LEU A 309 21.99 -15.21 -10.65
N THR A 310 22.34 -16.00 -11.68
CA THR A 310 23.74 -16.35 -11.98
C THR A 310 24.54 -15.23 -12.66
N ARG A 311 23.95 -14.06 -12.95
CA ARG A 311 24.67 -12.90 -13.50
C ARG A 311 25.15 -11.94 -12.41
N ILE A 312 24.67 -12.09 -11.18
CA ILE A 312 25.01 -11.21 -10.06
C ILE A 312 26.50 -11.41 -9.73
N GLY A 313 27.27 -10.33 -9.82
CA GLY A 313 28.71 -10.31 -9.60
C GLY A 313 29.08 -9.65 -8.28
N PHE A 314 30.38 -9.44 -8.06
CA PHE A 314 30.91 -8.87 -6.82
C PHE A 314 30.53 -7.39 -6.65
N GLY A 315 30.34 -6.98 -5.40
CA GLY A 315 29.99 -5.60 -5.04
C GLY A 315 28.61 -5.17 -5.55
N SER A 316 27.73 -6.14 -5.84
CA SER A 316 26.41 -5.88 -6.37
C SER A 316 25.32 -6.37 -5.43
N THR A 317 24.23 -5.63 -5.40
CA THR A 317 23.02 -6.00 -4.67
C THR A 317 21.89 -6.16 -5.66
N ALA A 318 21.19 -7.28 -5.61
CA ALA A 318 20.02 -7.55 -6.44
C ALA A 318 18.75 -7.57 -5.58
N VAL A 319 17.74 -6.84 -6.03
CA VAL A 319 16.41 -6.81 -5.43
C VAL A 319 15.40 -7.30 -6.46
N ILE A 320 14.70 -8.37 -6.14
CA ILE A 320 13.72 -9.04 -7.00
C ILE A 320 12.34 -8.80 -6.41
N THR A 321 11.51 -8.03 -7.12
CA THR A 321 10.16 -7.68 -6.68
C THR A 321 9.10 -8.41 -7.50
N GLY A 322 8.02 -8.83 -6.87
CA GLY A 322 6.92 -9.47 -7.58
C GLY A 322 5.70 -9.77 -6.74
N ASP A 323 4.63 -10.19 -7.39
CA ASP A 323 3.38 -10.64 -6.76
C ASP A 323 3.01 -12.02 -7.27
N ILE A 324 3.09 -13.02 -6.40
CA ILE A 324 2.82 -14.43 -6.74
C ILE A 324 1.36 -14.68 -7.17
N THR A 325 0.45 -13.75 -6.89
CA THR A 325 -0.96 -13.84 -7.27
C THR A 325 -1.24 -13.31 -8.69
N GLN A 326 -0.31 -12.55 -9.28
CA GLN A 326 -0.49 -11.86 -10.57
C GLN A 326 0.43 -12.45 -11.66
N VAL A 327 0.33 -13.77 -11.90
CA VAL A 327 1.16 -14.46 -12.90
C VAL A 327 0.50 -14.39 -14.28
N ASP A 328 1.14 -13.67 -15.19
CA ASP A 328 0.70 -13.46 -16.59
C ASP A 328 1.38 -14.43 -17.59
N LEU A 329 1.99 -15.51 -17.09
CA LEU A 329 2.67 -16.49 -17.93
C LEU A 329 1.68 -17.39 -18.71
N PRO A 330 2.06 -17.90 -19.90
CA PRO A 330 1.24 -18.86 -20.63
C PRO A 330 0.89 -20.08 -19.77
N ARG A 331 -0.36 -20.56 -19.89
CA ARG A 331 -0.87 -21.70 -19.12
C ARG A 331 0.09 -22.90 -19.20
N GLY A 332 0.40 -23.47 -18.04
CA GLY A 332 1.33 -24.60 -17.90
C GLY A 332 2.79 -24.21 -17.66
N THR A 333 3.14 -22.93 -17.81
CA THR A 333 4.48 -22.43 -17.49
C THR A 333 4.60 -22.18 -15.99
N LYS A 334 5.64 -22.72 -15.36
CA LYS A 334 5.94 -22.47 -13.94
C LYS A 334 6.61 -21.10 -13.77
N SER A 335 6.10 -20.29 -12.85
CA SER A 335 6.74 -19.04 -12.45
C SER A 335 8.07 -19.30 -11.75
N GLY A 336 9.11 -18.59 -12.19
CA GLY A 336 10.45 -18.62 -11.63
C GLY A 336 10.49 -18.08 -10.20
N LEU A 337 9.68 -17.05 -9.90
CA LEU A 337 9.57 -16.50 -8.54
C LEU A 337 9.04 -17.56 -7.56
N ASN A 338 7.91 -18.20 -7.88
CA ASN A 338 7.32 -19.25 -7.04
C ASN A 338 8.29 -20.42 -6.80
N HIS A 339 9.04 -20.79 -7.84
CA HIS A 339 10.02 -21.87 -7.75
C HIS A 339 11.21 -21.49 -6.87
N VAL A 340 11.77 -20.28 -7.02
CA VAL A 340 12.96 -19.85 -6.29
C VAL A 340 12.73 -19.74 -4.78
N ILE A 341 11.54 -19.33 -4.35
CA ILE A 341 11.20 -19.29 -2.91
C ILE A 341 11.42 -20.66 -2.25
N GLN A 342 11.10 -21.75 -2.95
CA GLN A 342 11.29 -23.10 -2.43
C GLN A 342 12.75 -23.56 -2.49
N VAL A 343 13.47 -23.15 -3.55
CA VAL A 343 14.83 -23.62 -3.83
C VAL A 343 15.89 -22.89 -3.01
N LEU A 344 15.71 -21.59 -2.75
CA LEU A 344 16.75 -20.73 -2.15
C LEU A 344 16.47 -20.35 -0.68
N LYS A 345 15.45 -20.93 -0.05
CA LYS A 345 15.03 -20.58 1.33
C LYS A 345 16.15 -20.68 2.38
N ASP A 346 17.10 -21.61 2.22
CA ASP A 346 18.15 -21.90 3.20
C ASP A 346 19.53 -21.38 2.74
N VAL A 347 19.58 -20.55 1.68
CA VAL A 347 20.83 -20.05 1.12
C VAL A 347 21.23 -18.76 1.86
N PRO A 348 22.40 -18.72 2.53
CA PRO A 348 22.86 -17.53 3.23
C PRO A 348 23.14 -16.38 2.26
N GLY A 349 22.88 -15.15 2.69
CA GLY A 349 23.00 -13.95 1.86
C GLY A 349 21.81 -13.74 0.90
N ILE A 350 20.76 -14.54 1.03
CA ILE A 350 19.48 -14.37 0.33
C ILE A 350 18.36 -14.13 1.33
N SER A 351 17.59 -13.06 1.15
CA SER A 351 16.46 -12.72 2.02
C SER A 351 15.12 -12.83 1.27
N PHE A 352 14.06 -13.17 2.02
CA PHE A 352 12.69 -13.17 1.54
C PHE A 352 11.82 -12.34 2.47
N THR A 353 11.23 -11.27 1.94
CA THR A 353 10.25 -10.44 2.66
C THR A 353 8.89 -10.57 2.00
N HIS A 354 7.92 -11.09 2.75
CA HIS A 354 6.54 -11.25 2.32
C HIS A 354 5.67 -10.10 2.84
N PHE A 355 5.23 -9.25 1.93
CA PHE A 355 4.26 -8.20 2.21
C PHE A 355 2.84 -8.76 2.19
N MET A 356 2.04 -8.24 3.11
CA MET A 356 0.65 -8.60 3.30
C MET A 356 -0.26 -7.48 2.78
N PRO A 357 -1.55 -7.75 2.49
CA PRO A 357 -2.50 -6.70 2.11
C PRO A 357 -2.60 -5.55 3.14
N LYS A 358 -2.39 -5.84 4.43
CA LYS A 358 -2.33 -4.81 5.49
C LYS A 358 -1.17 -3.82 5.35
N ASP A 359 -0.13 -4.17 4.60
CA ASP A 359 1.03 -3.28 4.36
C ASP A 359 0.78 -2.30 3.22
N VAL A 360 -0.40 -2.35 2.59
CA VAL A 360 -0.79 -1.47 1.48
C VAL A 360 -1.10 -0.08 2.03
N VAL A 361 -0.21 0.87 1.75
CA VAL A 361 -0.41 2.26 2.12
C VAL A 361 -1.07 2.97 0.94
N ARG A 362 -2.40 3.10 0.98
CA ARG A 362 -3.19 3.84 -0.01
C ARG A 362 -3.91 5.01 0.66
N HIS A 363 -4.23 6.01 -0.14
CA HIS A 363 -5.09 7.10 0.31
C HIS A 363 -6.43 6.55 0.84
N PRO A 364 -6.97 7.03 1.99
CA PRO A 364 -8.18 6.47 2.60
C PRO A 364 -9.41 6.42 1.69
N LEU A 365 -9.52 7.36 0.73
CA LEU A 365 -10.56 7.31 -0.30
C LEU A 365 -10.38 6.12 -1.25
N VAL A 366 -9.15 5.84 -1.69
CA VAL A 366 -8.87 4.72 -2.60
C VAL A 366 -9.16 3.40 -1.90
N GLN A 367 -8.80 3.28 -0.61
CA GLN A 367 -9.14 2.10 0.18
C GLN A 367 -10.66 1.89 0.26
N ARG A 368 -11.43 2.93 0.58
CA ARG A 368 -12.91 2.87 0.59
C ARG A 368 -13.51 2.48 -0.77
N ILE A 369 -12.89 2.90 -1.87
CA ILE A 369 -13.31 2.50 -3.23
C ILE A 369 -13.05 1.01 -3.44
N VAL A 370 -11.85 0.51 -3.12
CA VAL A 370 -11.50 -0.92 -3.25
C VAL A 370 -12.47 -1.77 -2.42
N GLU A 371 -12.69 -1.43 -1.17
CA GLU A 371 -13.63 -2.14 -0.29
C GLU A 371 -15.08 -2.10 -0.83
N ALA A 372 -15.48 -1.04 -1.54
CA ALA A 372 -16.80 -0.97 -2.15
C ALA A 372 -16.95 -1.93 -3.34
N TYR A 373 -15.92 -2.11 -4.15
CA TYR A 373 -15.89 -3.08 -5.23
C TYR A 373 -15.82 -4.52 -4.70
N GLU A 374 -14.97 -4.80 -3.71
CA GLU A 374 -14.90 -6.13 -3.08
C GLU A 374 -16.24 -6.56 -2.48
N ARG A 375 -16.96 -5.63 -1.82
CA ARG A 375 -18.32 -5.89 -1.32
C ARG A 375 -19.33 -6.17 -2.43
N PHE A 376 -19.16 -5.57 -3.60
CA PHE A 376 -20.04 -5.81 -4.75
C PHE A 376 -19.76 -7.16 -5.39
N GLU A 377 -18.48 -7.48 -5.64
CA GLU A 377 -18.05 -8.76 -6.23
C GLU A 377 -18.42 -9.95 -5.33
N ASN A 378 -18.26 -9.82 -4.01
CA ASN A 378 -18.67 -10.86 -3.06
C ASN A 378 -20.19 -11.12 -3.11
N ARG A 379 -21.01 -10.07 -3.28
CA ARG A 379 -22.47 -10.23 -3.43
C ARG A 379 -22.84 -10.93 -4.74
N GLU A 380 -22.18 -10.59 -5.85
CA GLU A 380 -22.42 -11.29 -7.13
C GLU A 380 -21.98 -12.75 -7.07
N ALA A 381 -20.88 -13.05 -6.38
CA ALA A 381 -20.43 -14.43 -6.16
C ALA A 381 -21.44 -15.24 -5.35
N ASP A 382 -22.02 -14.66 -4.29
CA ASP A 382 -23.05 -15.31 -3.47
C ASP A 382 -24.36 -15.54 -4.27
N ASP A 383 -24.85 -14.53 -5.02
CA ASP A 383 -26.05 -14.65 -5.87
C ASP A 383 -25.87 -15.70 -6.99
N THR A 384 -24.67 -15.85 -7.53
CA THR A 384 -24.36 -16.86 -8.57
C THR A 384 -24.34 -18.28 -8.01
N THR A 385 -24.07 -18.42 -6.70
CA THR A 385 -24.00 -19.72 -6.01
C THR A 385 -25.41 -20.20 -5.63
N GLU A 386 -26.31 -19.29 -5.25
CA GLU A 386 -27.73 -19.60 -5.00
C GLU A 386 -28.50 -19.95 -6.29
N GLY A 387 -28.18 -19.30 -7.43
CA GLY A 387 -28.83 -19.55 -8.72
C GLY A 387 -28.55 -20.93 -9.35
N LYS A 388 -27.47 -21.62 -8.97
CA LYS A 388 -27.13 -22.97 -9.46
C LYS A 388 -27.80 -24.10 -8.68
N GLY A 389 -28.17 -23.87 -7.41
CA GLY A 389 -28.91 -24.83 -6.59
C GLY A 389 -30.34 -25.08 -7.08
N ASN A 390 -30.93 -24.12 -7.80
CA ASN A 390 -32.34 -24.17 -8.18
C ASN A 390 -32.63 -24.71 -9.60
N ARG A 391 -31.60 -25.17 -10.33
CA ARG A 391 -31.77 -25.75 -11.70
C ARG A 391 -31.63 -27.27 -11.78
N HIS A 392 -31.41 -27.97 -10.67
CA HIS A 392 -31.37 -29.44 -10.62
C HIS A 392 -32.67 -30.09 -10.09
N ASN A 393 -33.70 -29.28 -9.77
CA ASN A 393 -35.02 -29.75 -9.32
C ASN A 393 -36.15 -29.13 -10.17
N ALA A 394 -36.06 -29.25 -11.50
CA ALA A 394 -37.18 -28.96 -12.39
C ALA A 394 -37.28 -30.01 -13.50
#